data_AF-A0A1B6AH83-F1
#
_entry.id   AF-A0A1B6AH83-F1
#
_cell.length_a   1.000
_cell.length_b   1.000
_cell.length_c   1.000
_cell.angle_alpha   90.00
_cell.angle_beta   90.00
_cell.angle_gamma   90.00
#
_symmetry.space_group_name_H-M   'P 1'
#
loop_
_entity.id
_entity.type
_entity.pdbx_description
1 polymer ?
#
loop_
_entity_poly.entity_id
_entity_poly.type
_entity_poly.pdbx_seq_one_letter_code
_entity_poly.pdbx_strand_id
1 'polypeptide(L)'
;MSVRRGGALVCVGKAARGGERVGGAAGDGGGDGVTKSDGLRAPGERHERDDLYGRLKAFEGVSAATTGVGKDPVNAPMIRHWCEAMGDANPAYDGPDAIAPPTMLQAWTMGGLSGHADRSPAYDGLFGLLDGAGYTSVVATDCEQEYLRPLRPGDRITFDAVIESVSERKATKLGAGYFVTTRMDIRANGEPAGKHRFRILKYAPVQRGSEVQEAGHPGAERSQPPLPSLPPPPPLPPLPPLPSSSPPPPQQFQQPPRPRRPRPVINRDNAGFWEGVSRHRLLIQRCGGCGTLRFPWLPGCHACGSQRWDTVESCGDGTVYSYVVMHHPPFPAFAPPYAVGLIELAEGVRMVSDVVGVPYGEVRIGMPVRLEFRQVDEELELPVFRGVGGEGERCGEGEGRGEGERCGEEA
;
A
#
# COMPACT_ATOMS: atom_id res chain seq x y z
N MET A 1 -18.93 12.06 -38.11
CA MET A 1 -17.65 12.80 -37.99
C MET A 1 -17.52 13.31 -36.57
N SER A 2 -16.36 13.09 -35.95
CA SER A 2 -15.93 13.52 -34.61
C SER A 2 -16.35 12.66 -33.41
N VAL A 3 -15.55 11.61 -33.18
CA VAL A 3 -15.39 10.88 -31.91
C VAL A 3 -14.55 11.76 -30.97
N ARG A 4 -15.08 12.11 -29.79
CA ARG A 4 -14.29 12.73 -28.72
C ARG A 4 -13.46 11.65 -28.03
N ARG A 5 -12.14 11.80 -28.08
CA ARG A 5 -11.15 10.97 -27.39
C ARG A 5 -11.29 11.14 -25.87
N GLY A 6 -11.58 10.06 -25.17
CA GLY A 6 -11.59 9.98 -23.70
C GLY A 6 -10.16 9.93 -23.15
N GLY A 7 -9.93 10.66 -22.06
CA GLY A 7 -8.66 10.75 -21.37
C GLY A 7 -8.25 9.43 -20.70
N ALA A 8 -6.97 9.13 -20.76
CA ALA A 8 -6.33 7.98 -20.12
C ALA A 8 -6.38 8.12 -18.59
N LEU A 9 -6.66 7.00 -17.89
CA LEU A 9 -6.53 6.86 -16.44
C LEU A 9 -5.16 6.24 -16.13
N VAL A 10 -4.38 6.88 -15.26
CA VAL A 10 -3.08 6.39 -14.78
C VAL A 10 -3.12 6.31 -13.25
N CYS A 11 -2.86 5.14 -12.67
CA CYS A 11 -2.60 4.98 -11.24
C CYS A 11 -1.11 4.74 -11.03
N VAL A 12 -0.43 5.63 -10.28
CA VAL A 12 1.01 5.55 -10.00
C VAL A 12 1.21 5.35 -8.49
N GLY A 13 1.66 4.17 -8.07
CA GLY A 13 2.33 3.99 -6.79
C GLY A 13 3.84 4.20 -7.01
N LYS A 14 4.47 5.11 -6.27
CA LYS A 14 5.87 5.51 -6.50
C LYS A 14 6.76 5.02 -5.36
N ALA A 15 7.68 4.09 -5.65
CA ALA A 15 8.86 3.85 -4.82
C ALA A 15 10.04 4.74 -5.28
N ALA A 16 10.86 5.18 -4.32
CA ALA A 16 11.90 6.20 -4.52
C ALA A 16 12.99 5.80 -5.54
N ARG A 17 13.27 6.72 -6.49
CA ARG A 17 14.53 6.82 -7.23
C ARG A 17 15.46 7.78 -6.46
N GLY A 18 16.72 7.42 -6.29
CA GLY A 18 17.76 8.35 -5.82
C GLY A 18 18.17 9.28 -6.96
N GLY A 19 18.06 10.59 -6.76
CA GLY A 19 18.56 11.62 -7.66
C GLY A 19 19.99 12.02 -7.28
N GLU A 20 20.86 11.96 -8.27
CA GLU A 20 22.27 12.35 -8.23
C GLU A 20 22.41 13.88 -8.37
N ARG A 21 23.27 14.49 -7.54
CA ARG A 21 23.63 15.91 -7.66
C ARG A 21 24.76 16.05 -8.67
N VAL A 22 24.49 16.74 -9.78
CA VAL A 22 25.53 17.24 -10.68
C VAL A 22 26.05 18.57 -10.12
N GLY A 23 27.28 18.57 -9.61
CA GLY A 23 28.04 19.77 -9.29
C GLY A 23 29.33 19.75 -10.08
N GLY A 24 29.42 20.58 -11.11
CA GLY A 24 30.65 20.79 -11.86
C GLY A 24 31.56 21.80 -11.15
N ALA A 25 32.86 21.51 -11.12
CA ALA A 25 33.90 22.52 -10.99
C ALA A 25 35.20 21.95 -11.57
N ALA A 26 35.74 22.65 -12.58
CA ALA A 26 37.07 22.43 -13.14
C ALA A 26 38.06 23.41 -12.48
N GLY A 27 39.32 22.98 -12.30
CA GLY A 27 40.46 23.91 -12.18
C GLY A 27 41.45 23.62 -11.04
N ASP A 28 42.44 22.76 -11.34
CA ASP A 28 43.88 22.80 -11.04
C ASP A 28 44.46 23.24 -9.67
N GLY A 29 45.45 22.45 -9.22
CA GLY A 29 46.46 22.82 -8.23
C GLY A 29 47.02 21.62 -7.45
N GLY A 30 48.25 21.20 -7.75
CA GLY A 30 48.88 19.98 -7.21
C GLY A 30 49.51 20.07 -5.82
N GLY A 31 50.11 18.94 -5.40
CA GLY A 31 51.09 18.88 -4.30
C GLY A 31 50.84 17.81 -3.24
N ASP A 32 51.58 16.70 -3.37
CA ASP A 32 52.22 15.88 -2.32
C ASP A 32 51.43 15.28 -1.14
N GLY A 33 51.28 13.95 -1.22
CA GLY A 33 51.73 12.97 -0.22
C GLY A 33 51.26 13.08 1.24
N VAL A 34 50.46 12.11 1.69
CA VAL A 34 50.70 11.30 2.91
C VAL A 34 49.73 10.12 2.89
N THR A 35 50.28 8.91 2.99
CA THR A 35 49.57 7.64 3.07
C THR A 35 48.93 7.42 4.44
N LYS A 36 47.66 6.99 4.49
CA LYS A 36 47.09 6.24 5.62
C LYS A 36 46.03 5.24 5.15
N SER A 37 46.50 4.01 4.91
CA SER A 37 45.83 2.70 5.08
C SER A 37 44.30 2.63 4.93
N ASP A 38 43.85 2.30 3.72
CA ASP A 38 42.54 1.66 3.50
C ASP A 38 42.64 0.16 3.79
N GLY A 39 41.72 -0.34 4.62
CA GLY A 39 41.52 -1.76 4.87
C GLY A 39 41.05 -2.49 3.61
N LEU A 40 41.82 -3.50 3.19
CA LEU A 40 41.53 -4.37 2.05
C LEU A 40 40.12 -4.98 2.16
N ARG A 41 39.27 -4.70 1.15
CA ARG A 41 38.08 -5.50 0.81
C ARG A 41 38.44 -6.40 -0.38
N ALA A 42 38.16 -7.70 -0.28
CA ALA A 42 38.66 -8.72 -1.21
C ALA A 42 38.30 -8.44 -2.70
N PRO A 43 39.22 -8.67 -3.66
CA PRO A 43 39.00 -8.40 -5.08
C PRO A 43 37.93 -9.28 -5.77
N GLY A 44 37.63 -10.47 -5.24
CA GLY A 44 36.76 -11.47 -5.88
C GLY A 44 35.27 -11.10 -5.92
N GLU A 45 34.74 -10.49 -4.85
CA GLU A 45 33.30 -10.20 -4.74
C GLU A 45 32.80 -9.15 -5.75
N ARG A 46 33.69 -8.28 -6.24
CA ARG A 46 33.32 -7.24 -7.21
C ARG A 46 33.19 -7.82 -8.62
N HIS A 47 34.07 -8.74 -8.99
CA HIS A 47 34.09 -9.36 -10.32
C HIS A 47 32.90 -10.31 -10.54
N GLU A 48 32.56 -11.15 -9.55
CA GLU A 48 31.39 -12.03 -9.63
C GLU A 48 30.05 -11.25 -9.66
N ARG A 49 30.00 -10.10 -8.99
CA ARG A 49 28.82 -9.23 -8.99
C ARG A 49 28.57 -8.54 -10.34
N ASP A 50 29.64 -8.12 -11.00
CA ASP A 50 29.56 -7.46 -12.30
C ASP A 50 29.24 -8.49 -13.41
N ASP A 51 29.74 -9.73 -13.28
CA ASP A 51 29.36 -10.87 -14.14
C ASP A 51 27.86 -11.23 -14.01
N LEU A 52 27.34 -11.30 -12.79
CA LEU A 52 25.92 -11.60 -12.56
C LEU A 52 25.00 -10.55 -13.20
N TYR A 53 25.29 -9.26 -13.04
CA TYR A 53 24.46 -8.21 -13.65
C TYR A 53 24.49 -8.28 -15.19
N GLY A 54 25.65 -8.53 -15.80
CA GLY A 54 25.76 -8.72 -17.25
C GLY A 54 24.87 -9.86 -17.76
N ARG A 55 24.84 -10.98 -17.04
CA ARG A 55 23.97 -12.13 -17.36
C ARG A 55 22.50 -11.83 -17.17
N LEU A 56 22.12 -11.11 -16.11
CA LEU A 56 20.73 -10.68 -15.87
C LEU A 56 20.25 -9.70 -16.95
N LYS A 57 21.12 -8.80 -17.40
CA LYS A 57 20.79 -7.80 -18.43
C LYS A 57 20.45 -8.44 -19.77
N ALA A 58 21.04 -9.60 -20.08
CA ALA A 58 20.74 -10.36 -21.29
C ALA A 58 19.28 -10.85 -21.38
N PHE A 59 18.53 -10.85 -20.28
CA PHE A 59 17.12 -11.22 -20.26
C PHE A 59 16.20 -10.05 -20.64
N GLU A 60 16.70 -8.82 -20.75
CA GLU A 60 15.86 -7.70 -21.18
C GLU A 60 15.40 -7.85 -22.63
N GLY A 61 14.12 -7.56 -22.85
CA GLY A 61 13.46 -7.77 -24.14
C GLY A 61 13.06 -9.22 -24.40
N VAL A 62 13.44 -10.17 -23.54
CA VAL A 62 13.08 -11.58 -23.70
C VAL A 62 11.65 -11.82 -23.22
N SER A 63 10.89 -12.61 -23.99
CA SER A 63 9.52 -12.98 -23.63
C SER A 63 9.48 -13.76 -22.32
N ALA A 64 8.71 -13.26 -21.36
CA ALA A 64 8.37 -13.89 -20.08
C ALA A 64 7.21 -14.88 -20.22
N ALA A 65 6.29 -14.62 -21.14
CA ALA A 65 5.23 -15.51 -21.57
C ALA A 65 4.86 -15.14 -23.01
N THR A 66 4.66 -16.14 -23.86
CA THR A 66 4.20 -15.94 -25.24
C THR A 66 2.86 -16.65 -25.38
N THR A 67 1.84 -15.91 -25.80
CA THR A 67 0.46 -16.43 -26.00
C THR A 67 -0.12 -17.14 -24.77
N GLY A 68 0.15 -16.59 -23.56
CA GLY A 68 -0.44 -17.10 -22.33
C GLY A 68 -1.97 -16.99 -22.37
N VAL A 69 -2.66 -17.99 -21.86
CA VAL A 69 -4.14 -18.04 -21.87
C VAL A 69 -4.65 -17.96 -20.44
N GLY A 70 -5.59 -17.06 -20.19
CA GLY A 70 -6.31 -17.02 -18.92
C GLY A 70 -7.05 -18.34 -18.71
N LYS A 71 -6.95 -18.91 -17.50
CA LYS A 71 -7.49 -20.25 -17.21
C LYS A 71 -9.00 -20.34 -17.47
N ASP A 72 -9.69 -19.30 -17.06
CA ASP A 72 -11.12 -19.15 -17.21
C ASP A 72 -11.41 -17.94 -18.09
N PRO A 73 -12.48 -18.00 -18.91
CA PRO A 73 -13.04 -16.76 -19.43
C PRO A 73 -13.45 -15.88 -18.25
N VAL A 74 -13.53 -14.58 -18.50
CA VAL A 74 -14.14 -13.64 -17.56
C VAL A 74 -15.51 -14.19 -17.18
N ASN A 75 -15.80 -14.29 -15.89
CA ASN A 75 -17.01 -14.97 -15.42
C ASN A 75 -17.61 -14.29 -14.19
N ALA A 76 -18.94 -14.32 -14.11
CA ALA A 76 -19.71 -13.69 -13.04
C ALA A 76 -19.39 -14.24 -11.64
N PRO A 77 -19.15 -15.56 -11.42
CA PRO A 77 -18.78 -16.07 -10.11
C PRO A 77 -17.51 -15.44 -9.53
N MET A 78 -16.45 -15.32 -10.33
CA MET A 78 -15.21 -14.67 -9.90
C MET A 78 -15.38 -13.17 -9.68
N ILE A 79 -16.16 -12.49 -10.53
CA ILE A 79 -16.49 -11.06 -10.34
C ILE A 79 -17.21 -10.86 -9.01
N ARG A 80 -18.27 -11.64 -8.75
CA ARG A 80 -19.04 -11.56 -7.50
C ARG A 80 -18.15 -11.78 -6.28
N HIS A 81 -17.34 -12.85 -6.27
CA HIS A 81 -16.44 -13.14 -5.15
C HIS A 81 -15.39 -12.06 -4.91
N TRP A 82 -14.85 -11.47 -5.99
CA TRP A 82 -13.92 -10.36 -5.88
C TRP A 82 -14.63 -9.13 -5.27
N CYS A 83 -15.81 -8.78 -5.76
CA CYS A 83 -16.60 -7.66 -5.25
C CYS A 83 -16.98 -7.84 -3.76
N GLU A 84 -17.40 -9.05 -3.36
CA GLU A 84 -17.67 -9.39 -1.96
C GLU A 84 -16.44 -9.22 -1.07
N ALA A 85 -15.28 -9.74 -1.51
CA ALA A 85 -14.03 -9.65 -0.76
C ALA A 85 -13.51 -8.21 -0.64
N MET A 86 -13.71 -7.40 -1.70
CA MET A 86 -13.28 -6.00 -1.73
C MET A 86 -14.30 -5.04 -1.10
N GLY A 87 -15.52 -5.52 -0.81
CA GLY A 87 -16.63 -4.67 -0.37
C GLY A 87 -17.10 -3.68 -1.44
N ASP A 88 -16.90 -3.99 -2.72
CA ASP A 88 -17.27 -3.12 -3.85
C ASP A 88 -18.65 -3.51 -4.39
N ALA A 89 -19.65 -2.66 -4.11
CA ALA A 89 -21.05 -2.87 -4.48
C ALA A 89 -21.47 -2.08 -5.73
N ASN A 90 -20.53 -1.70 -6.60
CA ASN A 90 -20.86 -0.95 -7.80
C ASN A 90 -21.82 -1.76 -8.71
N PRO A 91 -23.01 -1.21 -9.06
CA PRO A 91 -24.02 -1.92 -9.84
C PRO A 91 -23.55 -2.29 -11.25
N ALA A 92 -22.49 -1.67 -11.78
CA ALA A 92 -21.92 -2.04 -13.08
C ALA A 92 -21.35 -3.47 -13.12
N TYR A 93 -21.10 -4.09 -11.96
CA TYR A 93 -20.49 -5.41 -11.85
C TYR A 93 -21.52 -6.54 -11.66
N ASP A 94 -22.81 -6.21 -11.66
CA ASP A 94 -23.91 -7.15 -11.44
C ASP A 94 -24.90 -7.15 -12.61
N GLY A 95 -25.65 -8.25 -12.74
CA GLY A 95 -26.67 -8.43 -13.77
C GLY A 95 -26.15 -8.91 -15.13
N PRO A 96 -27.03 -8.97 -16.15
CA PRO A 96 -26.72 -9.57 -17.45
C PRO A 96 -25.69 -8.77 -18.27
N ASP A 97 -25.59 -7.46 -18.03
CA ASP A 97 -24.66 -6.56 -18.72
C ASP A 97 -23.40 -6.24 -17.88
N ALA A 98 -23.16 -7.05 -16.84
CA ALA A 98 -22.05 -6.87 -15.91
C ALA A 98 -20.71 -6.72 -16.66
N ILE A 99 -19.89 -5.79 -16.18
CA ILE A 99 -18.48 -5.71 -16.54
C ILE A 99 -17.65 -6.23 -15.36
N ALA A 100 -16.48 -6.78 -15.65
CA ALA A 100 -15.53 -7.07 -14.58
C ALA A 100 -14.97 -5.74 -14.05
N PRO A 101 -14.80 -5.60 -12.71
CA PRO A 101 -14.04 -4.50 -12.13
C PRO A 101 -12.69 -4.36 -12.86
N PRO A 102 -12.29 -3.16 -13.32
CA PRO A 102 -11.05 -2.99 -14.07
C PRO A 102 -9.82 -3.50 -13.31
N THR A 103 -9.81 -3.36 -11.99
CA THR A 103 -8.78 -3.86 -11.06
C THR A 103 -8.63 -5.39 -11.05
N MET A 104 -9.57 -6.14 -11.63
CA MET A 104 -9.43 -7.59 -11.84
C MET A 104 -8.59 -7.95 -13.06
N LEU A 105 -8.06 -6.98 -13.83
CA LEU A 105 -7.30 -7.24 -15.06
C LEU A 105 -6.20 -8.30 -14.88
N GLN A 106 -5.43 -8.22 -13.78
CA GLN A 106 -4.40 -9.21 -13.46
C GLN A 106 -4.97 -10.54 -12.97
N ALA A 107 -6.12 -10.55 -12.29
CA ALA A 107 -6.71 -11.76 -11.74
C ALA A 107 -6.98 -12.82 -12.83
N TRP A 108 -7.37 -12.37 -14.02
CA TRP A 108 -7.62 -13.25 -15.17
C TRP A 108 -6.35 -13.84 -15.80
N THR A 109 -5.18 -13.30 -15.49
CA THR A 109 -3.89 -13.82 -15.98
C THR A 109 -3.08 -14.52 -14.89
N MET A 110 -3.63 -14.69 -13.69
CA MET A 110 -2.96 -15.37 -12.59
C MET A 110 -2.88 -16.88 -12.81
N GLY A 111 -1.72 -17.45 -12.46
CA GLY A 111 -1.51 -18.90 -12.46
C GLY A 111 -2.25 -19.64 -11.34
N GLY A 112 -2.90 -18.95 -10.40
CA GLY A 112 -3.57 -19.58 -9.25
C GLY A 112 -2.64 -20.53 -8.47
N LEU A 113 -3.24 -21.51 -7.78
CA LEU A 113 -2.48 -22.48 -6.96
C LEU A 113 -1.64 -23.47 -7.78
N SER A 114 -2.08 -23.79 -9.01
CA SER A 114 -1.33 -24.70 -9.88
C SER A 114 -0.20 -24.03 -10.66
N GLY A 115 0.00 -22.71 -10.47
CA GLY A 115 0.98 -21.94 -11.24
C GLY A 115 0.60 -21.70 -12.70
N HIS A 116 1.51 -21.04 -13.42
CA HIS A 116 1.40 -20.78 -14.85
C HIS A 116 1.99 -21.96 -15.63
N ALA A 117 1.22 -22.54 -16.54
CA ALA A 117 1.75 -23.53 -17.50
C ALA A 117 2.53 -22.86 -18.67
N ASP A 118 2.23 -21.59 -18.94
CA ASP A 118 2.71 -20.86 -20.13
C ASP A 118 3.94 -19.96 -19.84
N ARG A 119 4.63 -20.16 -18.71
CA ARG A 119 5.83 -19.39 -18.39
C ARG A 119 6.96 -19.77 -19.34
N SER A 120 7.65 -18.75 -19.85
CA SER A 120 8.82 -18.94 -20.69
C SER A 120 9.99 -19.50 -19.86
N PRO A 121 10.78 -20.43 -20.40
CA PRO A 121 12.03 -20.88 -19.80
C PRO A 121 12.99 -19.73 -19.45
N ALA A 122 12.90 -18.60 -20.17
CA ALA A 122 13.70 -17.42 -19.88
C ALA A 122 13.28 -16.71 -18.59
N TYR A 123 12.00 -16.73 -18.24
CA TYR A 123 11.52 -16.19 -16.98
C TYR A 123 12.04 -17.05 -15.83
N ASP A 124 11.82 -18.37 -15.88
CA ASP A 124 12.30 -19.29 -14.85
C ASP A 124 13.83 -19.28 -14.74
N GLY A 125 14.54 -19.12 -15.86
CA GLY A 125 15.99 -18.95 -15.91
C GLY A 125 16.47 -17.69 -15.18
N LEU A 126 15.81 -16.55 -15.36
CA LEU A 126 16.13 -15.31 -14.64
C LEU A 126 15.99 -15.48 -13.12
N PHE A 127 14.87 -16.07 -12.67
CA PHE A 127 14.64 -16.30 -11.24
C PHE A 127 15.58 -17.34 -10.66
N GLY A 128 15.86 -18.43 -11.40
CA GLY A 128 16.84 -19.44 -11.00
C GLY A 128 18.25 -18.87 -10.84
N LEU A 129 18.66 -17.93 -11.70
CA LEU A 129 19.94 -17.23 -11.57
C LEU A 129 19.99 -16.34 -10.32
N LEU A 130 18.90 -15.62 -10.04
CA LEU A 130 18.80 -14.77 -8.84
C LEU A 130 18.78 -15.61 -7.56
N ASP A 131 18.03 -16.71 -7.55
CA ASP A 131 17.93 -17.63 -6.42
C ASP A 131 19.25 -18.35 -6.15
N GLY A 132 19.91 -18.84 -7.21
CA GLY A 132 21.24 -19.45 -7.12
C GLY A 132 22.33 -18.49 -6.62
N ALA A 133 22.15 -17.19 -6.84
CA ALA A 133 23.02 -16.14 -6.32
C ALA A 133 22.63 -15.63 -4.90
N GLY A 134 21.66 -16.27 -4.24
CA GLY A 134 21.25 -15.96 -2.86
C GLY A 134 20.19 -14.87 -2.71
N TYR A 135 19.59 -14.40 -3.81
CA TYR A 135 18.50 -13.42 -3.80
C TYR A 135 17.13 -14.10 -3.77
N THR A 136 16.91 -14.94 -2.77
CA THR A 136 15.76 -15.86 -2.71
C THR A 136 14.43 -15.17 -2.43
N SER A 137 14.44 -14.07 -1.68
CA SER A 137 13.22 -13.37 -1.29
C SER A 137 12.69 -12.47 -2.40
N VAL A 138 11.36 -12.34 -2.48
CA VAL A 138 10.68 -11.49 -3.48
C VAL A 138 9.66 -10.59 -2.82
N VAL A 139 9.54 -9.35 -3.32
CA VAL A 139 8.46 -8.44 -2.94
C VAL A 139 8.03 -7.62 -4.17
N ALA A 140 6.73 -7.40 -4.33
CA ALA A 140 6.21 -6.48 -5.35
C ALA A 140 6.42 -5.03 -4.89
N THR A 141 6.93 -4.17 -5.77
CA THR A 141 7.24 -2.78 -5.42
C THR A 141 6.38 -1.78 -6.19
N ASP A 142 6.06 -2.07 -7.45
CA ASP A 142 5.28 -1.17 -8.29
C ASP A 142 4.34 -1.98 -9.20
N CYS A 143 3.13 -1.48 -9.39
CA CYS A 143 2.12 -2.06 -10.28
C CYS A 143 1.42 -0.94 -11.02
N GLU A 144 1.56 -0.90 -12.34
CA GLU A 144 0.89 0.03 -13.23
C GLU A 144 -0.08 -0.76 -14.13
N GLN A 145 -1.33 -0.35 -14.18
CA GLN A 145 -2.34 -0.95 -15.05
C GLN A 145 -2.98 0.12 -15.93
N GLU A 146 -3.10 -0.18 -17.22
CA GLU A 146 -3.80 0.62 -18.22
C GLU A 146 -5.00 -0.18 -18.70
N TYR A 147 -6.20 0.39 -18.60
CA TYR A 147 -7.44 -0.28 -19.00
C TYR A 147 -7.95 0.33 -20.31
N LEU A 148 -7.94 -0.46 -21.38
CA LEU A 148 -8.30 0.01 -22.72
C LEU A 148 -9.78 -0.19 -23.02
N ARG A 149 -10.38 -1.27 -22.48
CA ARG A 149 -11.82 -1.53 -22.56
C ARG A 149 -12.32 -2.29 -21.33
N PRO A 150 -13.62 -2.17 -20.98
CA PRO A 150 -14.21 -3.03 -19.98
C PRO A 150 -14.22 -4.49 -20.44
N LEU A 151 -13.91 -5.40 -19.53
CA LEU A 151 -14.02 -6.83 -19.72
C LEU A 151 -15.42 -7.30 -19.37
N ARG A 152 -15.95 -8.27 -20.10
CA ARG A 152 -17.32 -8.79 -19.91
C ARG A 152 -17.31 -10.30 -19.68
N PRO A 153 -18.26 -10.85 -18.90
CA PRO A 153 -18.45 -12.29 -18.81
C PRO A 153 -18.48 -12.95 -20.20
N GLY A 154 -17.69 -14.01 -20.38
CA GLY A 154 -17.48 -14.71 -21.65
C GLY A 154 -16.20 -14.29 -22.40
N ASP A 155 -15.60 -13.14 -22.10
CA ASP A 155 -14.34 -12.71 -22.72
C ASP A 155 -13.22 -13.71 -22.43
N ARG A 156 -12.55 -14.20 -23.48
CA ARG A 156 -11.37 -15.07 -23.36
C ARG A 156 -10.11 -14.22 -23.30
N ILE A 157 -9.37 -14.34 -22.21
CA ILE A 157 -8.17 -13.55 -21.97
C ILE A 157 -6.94 -14.27 -22.53
N THR A 158 -6.13 -13.53 -23.27
CA THR A 158 -4.80 -13.93 -23.71
C THR A 158 -3.80 -12.84 -23.39
N PHE A 159 -2.54 -13.17 -23.19
CA PHE A 159 -1.53 -12.19 -22.83
C PHE A 159 -0.15 -12.57 -23.34
N ASP A 160 0.64 -11.55 -23.65
CA ASP A 160 2.09 -11.68 -23.85
C ASP A 160 2.79 -10.90 -22.75
N ALA A 161 3.89 -11.43 -22.24
CA ALA A 161 4.71 -10.76 -21.26
C ALA A 161 6.17 -10.70 -21.71
N VAL A 162 6.84 -9.60 -21.40
CA VAL A 162 8.26 -9.36 -21.68
C VAL A 162 8.96 -8.89 -20.42
N ILE A 163 10.19 -9.37 -20.20
CA ILE A 163 11.09 -8.79 -19.20
C ILE A 163 11.55 -7.46 -19.77
N GLU A 164 10.97 -6.37 -19.27
CA GLU A 164 11.24 -5.05 -19.83
C GLU A 164 12.56 -4.49 -19.33
N SER A 165 12.84 -4.62 -18.03
CA SER A 165 14.09 -4.15 -17.46
C SER A 165 14.52 -4.93 -16.24
N VAL A 166 15.84 -5.01 -16.05
CA VAL A 166 16.49 -5.47 -14.83
C VAL A 166 17.43 -4.37 -14.37
N SER A 167 17.27 -3.92 -13.12
CA SER A 167 18.14 -2.89 -12.56
C SER A 167 19.50 -3.47 -12.15
N GLU A 168 20.50 -2.61 -11.97
CA GLU A 168 21.67 -2.95 -11.17
C GLU A 168 21.29 -3.34 -9.73
N ARG A 169 22.23 -3.95 -9.01
CA ARG A 169 22.07 -4.25 -7.59
C ARG A 169 21.85 -2.98 -6.78
N LYS A 170 20.77 -2.92 -6.02
CA LYS A 170 20.45 -1.82 -5.10
C LYS A 170 20.41 -2.34 -3.67
N ALA A 171 20.96 -1.54 -2.75
CA ALA A 171 20.77 -1.74 -1.32
C ALA A 171 19.40 -1.18 -0.90
N THR A 172 18.59 -2.01 -0.25
CA THR A 172 17.27 -1.63 0.26
C THR A 172 17.17 -1.95 1.75
N LYS A 173 16.12 -1.46 2.43
CA LYS A 173 15.86 -1.80 3.83
C LYS A 173 15.58 -3.28 4.07
N LEU A 174 15.13 -4.02 3.05
CA LEU A 174 14.86 -5.45 3.12
C LEU A 174 16.10 -6.31 2.85
N GLY A 175 17.13 -5.71 2.25
CA GLY A 175 18.33 -6.38 1.80
C GLY A 175 18.84 -5.84 0.47
N ALA A 176 20.01 -6.29 0.04
CA ALA A 176 20.51 -5.99 -1.30
C ALA A 176 19.80 -6.87 -2.33
N GLY A 177 19.47 -6.31 -3.49
CA GLY A 177 18.71 -7.03 -4.50
C GLY A 177 18.66 -6.36 -5.86
N TYR A 178 17.93 -6.97 -6.78
CA TYR A 178 17.74 -6.54 -8.15
C TYR A 178 16.25 -6.32 -8.40
N PHE A 179 15.92 -5.22 -9.08
CA PHE A 179 14.56 -4.99 -9.52
C PHE A 179 14.35 -5.59 -10.89
N VAL A 180 13.23 -6.30 -11.07
CA VAL A 180 12.81 -6.85 -12.35
C VAL A 180 11.45 -6.27 -12.69
N THR A 181 11.37 -5.61 -13.85
CA THR A 181 10.12 -5.06 -14.39
C THR A 181 9.65 -5.93 -15.52
N THR A 182 8.44 -6.46 -15.40
CA THR A 182 7.76 -7.23 -16.45
C THR A 182 6.63 -6.37 -17.01
N ARG A 183 6.52 -6.30 -18.34
CA ARG A 183 5.39 -5.67 -19.02
C ARG A 183 4.55 -6.74 -19.69
N MET A 184 3.24 -6.67 -19.49
CA MET A 184 2.26 -7.60 -20.04
C MET A 184 1.23 -6.84 -20.86
N ASP A 185 0.99 -7.30 -22.08
CA ASP A 185 -0.07 -6.83 -22.96
C ASP A 185 -1.20 -7.86 -22.93
N ILE A 186 -2.39 -7.44 -22.51
CA ILE A 186 -3.55 -8.31 -22.27
C ILE A 186 -4.59 -8.05 -23.34
N ARG A 187 -5.09 -9.13 -23.95
CA ARG A 187 -6.13 -9.11 -24.98
C ARG A 187 -7.34 -9.91 -24.54
N ALA A 188 -8.51 -9.46 -24.94
CA ALA A 188 -9.78 -10.13 -24.72
C ALA A 188 -10.44 -10.42 -26.07
N ASN A 189 -10.58 -11.71 -26.40
CA ASN A 189 -10.99 -12.21 -27.72
C ASN A 189 -10.10 -11.69 -28.87
N GLY A 190 -8.79 -11.53 -28.61
CA GLY A 190 -7.82 -11.04 -29.60
C GLY A 190 -7.69 -9.51 -29.68
N GLU A 191 -8.59 -8.75 -29.07
CA GLU A 191 -8.52 -7.29 -29.05
C GLU A 191 -7.78 -6.76 -27.81
N PRO A 192 -6.98 -5.68 -27.92
CA PRO A 192 -6.32 -5.07 -26.76
C PRO A 192 -7.31 -4.69 -25.66
N ALA A 193 -7.10 -5.21 -24.45
CA ALA A 193 -7.97 -4.99 -23.31
C ALA A 193 -7.31 -4.19 -22.19
N GLY A 194 -6.02 -4.41 -21.99
CA GLY A 194 -5.25 -3.64 -21.02
C GLY A 194 -3.76 -3.92 -21.10
N LYS A 195 -3.00 -3.13 -20.36
CA LYS A 195 -1.58 -3.35 -20.14
C LYS A 195 -1.31 -3.42 -18.65
N HIS A 196 -0.34 -4.22 -18.27
CA HIS A 196 0.07 -4.38 -16.89
C HIS A 196 1.60 -4.37 -16.82
N ARG A 197 2.17 -3.36 -16.16
CA ARG A 197 3.59 -3.31 -15.85
C ARG A 197 3.76 -3.58 -14.37
N PHE A 198 4.52 -4.63 -14.06
CA PHE A 198 4.71 -5.12 -12.71
C PHE A 198 6.19 -5.14 -12.37
N ARG A 199 6.56 -4.52 -11.27
CA ARG A 199 7.94 -4.47 -10.79
C ARG A 199 8.06 -5.18 -9.46
N ILE A 200 9.05 -6.05 -9.38
CA ILE A 200 9.41 -6.77 -8.16
C ILE A 200 10.85 -6.44 -7.77
N LEU A 201 11.16 -6.65 -6.50
CA LEU A 201 12.51 -6.72 -5.96
C LEU A 201 12.79 -8.17 -5.55
N LYS A 202 13.81 -8.78 -6.17
CA LYS A 202 14.43 -10.02 -5.67
C LYS A 202 15.63 -9.65 -4.82
N TYR A 203 15.63 -10.05 -3.55
CA TYR A 203 16.62 -9.59 -2.57
C TYR A 203 17.12 -10.71 -1.67
N ALA A 204 18.34 -10.54 -1.17
CA ALA A 204 18.90 -11.38 -0.13
C ALA A 204 18.34 -10.90 1.22
N PRO A 205 17.53 -11.69 1.94
CA PRO A 205 16.92 -11.25 3.18
C PRO A 205 17.98 -10.98 4.24
N VAL A 206 17.86 -9.85 4.94
CA VAL A 206 18.67 -9.60 6.15
C VAL A 206 18.21 -10.58 7.22
N GLN A 207 19.08 -11.51 7.63
CA GLN A 207 18.78 -12.42 8.72
C GLN A 207 18.52 -11.62 10.01
N ARG A 208 17.24 -11.50 10.38
CA ARG A 208 16.84 -11.24 11.75
C ARG A 208 16.68 -12.61 12.41
N GLY A 209 17.52 -12.87 13.40
CA GLY A 209 17.47 -14.12 14.16
C GLY A 209 16.10 -14.30 14.80
N SER A 210 15.40 -15.34 14.38
CA SER A 210 14.33 -15.95 15.16
C SER A 210 14.09 -17.36 14.63
N GLU A 211 14.50 -18.33 15.45
CA GLU A 211 14.22 -19.75 15.33
C GLU A 211 12.71 -19.98 15.27
N VAL A 212 12.27 -20.74 14.29
CA VAL A 212 10.87 -21.19 14.15
C VAL A 212 10.78 -22.56 14.81
N GLN A 213 9.91 -22.71 15.81
CA GLN A 213 9.46 -24.02 16.27
C GLN A 213 7.99 -24.23 15.88
N GLU A 214 7.79 -25.28 15.09
CA GLU A 214 6.52 -25.85 14.69
C GLU A 214 5.72 -26.35 15.90
N ALA A 215 4.40 -26.12 15.90
CA ALA A 215 3.48 -26.83 16.78
C ALA A 215 2.19 -27.16 16.03
N GLY A 216 1.87 -28.46 16.02
CA GLY A 216 0.81 -29.10 15.24
C GLY A 216 -0.61 -28.78 15.67
N HIS A 217 -1.52 -28.94 14.71
CA HIS A 217 -2.97 -28.85 14.90
C HIS A 217 -3.57 -30.24 15.21
N PRO A 218 -4.36 -30.41 16.28
CA PRO A 218 -5.33 -31.48 16.37
C PRO A 218 -6.68 -31.02 15.78
N GLY A 219 -7.29 -31.92 15.00
CA GLY A 219 -8.58 -31.72 14.37
C GLY A 219 -9.75 -31.64 15.36
N ALA A 220 -10.78 -30.90 14.96
CA ALA A 220 -12.09 -30.94 15.60
C ALA A 220 -13.17 -30.75 14.52
N GLU A 221 -13.78 -31.86 14.12
CA GLU A 221 -15.07 -31.89 13.43
C GLU A 221 -16.12 -31.15 14.27
N ARG A 222 -16.89 -30.25 13.65
CA ARG A 222 -18.16 -29.76 14.19
C ARG A 222 -19.24 -29.88 13.14
N SER A 223 -20.19 -30.75 13.43
CA SER A 223 -21.43 -30.97 12.69
C SER A 223 -22.31 -29.72 12.73
N GLN A 224 -22.77 -29.25 11.57
CA GLN A 224 -23.74 -28.16 11.44
C GLN A 224 -25.18 -28.68 11.69
N PRO A 225 -26.02 -27.97 12.46
CA PRO A 225 -27.46 -28.21 12.46
C PRO A 225 -28.15 -27.56 11.23
N PRO A 226 -29.28 -28.08 10.76
CA PRO A 226 -29.92 -27.60 9.54
C PRO A 226 -30.66 -26.27 9.75
N LEU A 227 -30.61 -25.41 8.72
CA LEU A 227 -31.33 -24.13 8.67
C LEU A 227 -32.82 -24.34 8.37
N PRO A 228 -33.74 -23.55 8.98
CA PRO A 228 -35.15 -23.58 8.64
C PRO A 228 -35.44 -22.85 7.32
N SER A 229 -36.40 -23.38 6.55
CA SER A 229 -36.85 -22.84 5.27
C SER A 229 -37.72 -21.59 5.46
N LEU A 230 -37.43 -20.53 4.67
CA LEU A 230 -38.18 -19.27 4.64
C LEU A 230 -39.50 -19.42 3.84
N PRO A 231 -40.59 -18.73 4.26
CA PRO A 231 -41.83 -18.68 3.50
C PRO A 231 -41.73 -17.73 2.28
N PRO A 232 -42.57 -17.91 1.25
CA PRO A 232 -42.53 -17.10 0.02
C PRO A 232 -43.01 -15.66 0.25
N PRO A 233 -42.52 -14.70 -0.56
CA PRO A 233 -42.84 -13.28 -0.39
C PRO A 233 -44.28 -12.94 -0.84
N PRO A 234 -44.91 -11.92 -0.23
CA PRO A 234 -46.23 -11.46 -0.61
C PRO A 234 -46.21 -10.70 -1.97
N PRO A 235 -47.36 -10.61 -2.65
CA PRO A 235 -47.46 -9.94 -3.95
C PRO A 235 -47.31 -8.41 -3.84
N LEU A 236 -46.69 -7.83 -4.87
CA LEU A 236 -46.39 -6.40 -4.95
C LEU A 236 -47.65 -5.55 -5.15
N PRO A 237 -47.73 -4.34 -4.55
CA PRO A 237 -48.83 -3.42 -4.77
C PRO A 237 -48.76 -2.75 -6.16
N PRO A 238 -49.90 -2.27 -6.70
CA PRO A 238 -49.95 -1.63 -8.01
C PRO A 238 -49.22 -0.28 -8.02
N LEU A 239 -48.58 0.02 -9.16
CA LEU A 239 -47.82 1.23 -9.38
C LEU A 239 -48.72 2.49 -9.44
N PRO A 240 -48.30 3.62 -8.86
CA PRO A 240 -49.04 4.87 -8.93
C PRO A 240 -48.95 5.50 -10.34
N PRO A 241 -49.96 6.31 -10.75
CA PRO A 241 -49.95 6.98 -12.04
C PRO A 241 -48.87 8.07 -12.11
N LEU A 242 -48.30 8.26 -13.30
CA LEU A 242 -47.26 9.25 -13.58
C LEU A 242 -47.81 10.69 -13.42
N PRO A 243 -47.08 11.59 -12.73
CA PRO A 243 -47.52 12.97 -12.57
C PRO A 243 -47.39 13.78 -13.87
N SER A 244 -48.42 14.59 -14.12
CA SER A 244 -48.53 15.55 -15.21
C SER A 244 -47.45 16.64 -15.13
N SER A 245 -46.86 16.95 -16.28
CA SER A 245 -45.80 17.93 -16.47
C SER A 245 -46.29 19.37 -16.25
N SER A 246 -45.83 20.00 -15.17
CA SER A 246 -45.66 21.45 -15.07
C SER A 246 -44.38 21.70 -14.27
N PRO A 247 -43.44 22.53 -14.76
CA PRO A 247 -42.19 22.77 -14.07
C PRO A 247 -42.45 23.61 -12.80
N PRO A 248 -41.90 23.22 -11.64
CA PRO A 248 -41.96 24.05 -10.45
C PRO A 248 -41.08 25.31 -10.62
N PRO A 249 -41.39 26.41 -9.89
CA PRO A 249 -40.57 27.61 -9.89
C PRO A 249 -39.13 27.31 -9.42
N PRO A 250 -38.13 28.13 -9.80
CA PRO A 250 -36.73 27.87 -9.52
C PRO A 250 -36.50 27.76 -8.01
N GLN A 251 -36.32 26.53 -7.53
CA GLN A 251 -35.91 26.26 -6.18
C GLN A 251 -34.46 26.71 -6.03
N GLN A 252 -34.20 27.52 -5.00
CA GLN A 252 -32.83 27.81 -4.58
C GLN A 252 -32.16 26.46 -4.31
N PHE A 253 -31.17 26.11 -5.12
CA PHE A 253 -30.39 24.89 -4.95
C PHE A 253 -29.64 24.98 -3.62
N GLN A 254 -30.26 24.48 -2.55
CA GLN A 254 -29.55 24.15 -1.33
C GLN A 254 -28.50 23.11 -1.73
N GLN A 255 -27.23 23.42 -1.49
CA GLN A 255 -26.15 22.49 -1.80
C GLN A 255 -26.43 21.16 -1.08
N PRO A 256 -26.31 20.02 -1.77
CA PRO A 256 -26.48 18.73 -1.12
C PRO A 256 -25.51 18.62 0.07
N PRO A 257 -25.93 18.03 1.20
CA PRO A 257 -25.09 17.89 2.38
C PRO A 257 -23.83 17.11 2.03
N ARG A 258 -22.69 17.57 2.52
CA ARG A 258 -21.40 16.90 2.27
C ARG A 258 -21.48 15.46 2.80
N PRO A 259 -21.09 14.46 1.99
CA PRO A 259 -21.07 13.07 2.44
C PRO A 259 -20.18 12.91 3.68
N ARG A 260 -20.73 12.26 4.72
CA ARG A 260 -20.06 12.07 6.01
C ARG A 260 -18.90 11.07 5.90
N ARG A 261 -17.88 11.23 6.76
CA ARG A 261 -16.81 10.24 6.92
C ARG A 261 -17.37 8.92 7.46
N PRO A 262 -16.84 7.75 7.06
CA PRO A 262 -17.16 6.48 7.69
C PRO A 262 -16.89 6.56 9.20
N ARG A 263 -17.88 6.17 10.02
CA ARG A 263 -17.74 6.19 11.47
C ARG A 263 -17.00 4.95 11.95
N PRO A 264 -16.06 5.09 12.89
CA PRO A 264 -15.34 3.95 13.42
C PRO A 264 -16.29 3.02 14.17
N VAL A 265 -16.07 1.71 14.04
CA VAL A 265 -16.75 0.72 14.88
C VAL A 265 -16.05 0.70 16.24
N ILE A 266 -16.68 1.33 17.23
CA ILE A 266 -16.18 1.38 18.60
C ILE A 266 -16.69 0.15 19.35
N ASN A 267 -15.77 -0.61 19.95
CA ASN A 267 -16.06 -1.75 20.79
C ASN A 267 -15.30 -1.61 22.12
N ARG A 268 -15.49 -2.58 23.03
CA ARG A 268 -14.82 -2.59 24.35
C ARG A 268 -13.31 -2.45 24.27
N ASP A 269 -12.68 -3.05 23.26
CA ASP A 269 -11.22 -3.18 23.18
C ASP A 269 -10.54 -1.96 22.57
N ASN A 270 -11.26 -1.13 21.81
CA ASN A 270 -10.74 0.10 21.20
C ASN A 270 -11.35 1.40 21.75
N ALA A 271 -12.33 1.31 22.66
CA ALA A 271 -13.00 2.48 23.24
C ALA A 271 -12.02 3.48 23.88
N GLY A 272 -11.01 2.99 24.61
CA GLY A 272 -10.02 3.86 25.26
C GLY A 272 -9.16 4.66 24.28
N PHE A 273 -8.92 4.15 23.07
CA PHE A 273 -8.26 4.91 22.00
C PHE A 273 -9.13 6.09 21.56
N TRP A 274 -10.42 5.85 21.28
CA TRP A 274 -11.35 6.89 20.83
C TRP A 274 -11.66 7.92 21.91
N GLU A 275 -11.69 7.51 23.18
CA GLU A 275 -11.81 8.41 24.32
C GLU A 275 -10.57 9.33 24.43
N GLY A 276 -9.37 8.79 24.18
CA GLY A 276 -8.15 9.57 24.05
C GLY A 276 -8.23 10.58 22.91
N VAL A 277 -8.66 10.14 21.72
CA VAL A 277 -8.85 11.02 20.55
C VAL A 277 -9.80 12.17 20.86
N SER A 278 -10.96 11.93 21.50
CA SER A 278 -11.90 13.00 21.88
C SER A 278 -11.37 14.01 22.90
N ARG A 279 -10.23 13.69 23.55
CA ARG A 279 -9.52 14.58 24.48
C ARG A 279 -8.23 15.12 23.87
N HIS A 280 -8.04 14.97 22.56
CA HIS A 280 -6.84 15.36 21.82
C HIS A 280 -5.56 14.67 22.36
N ARG A 281 -5.67 13.40 22.76
CA ARG A 281 -4.57 12.59 23.27
C ARG A 281 -4.44 11.29 22.47
N LEU A 282 -3.32 11.11 21.79
CA LEU A 282 -3.06 9.88 21.05
C LEU A 282 -2.47 8.83 22.00
N LEU A 283 -3.31 7.90 22.45
CA LEU A 283 -2.94 6.88 23.43
C LEU A 283 -2.50 5.57 22.75
N ILE A 284 -1.28 5.14 23.08
CA ILE A 284 -0.70 3.86 22.65
C ILE A 284 -0.85 2.85 23.79
N GLN A 285 -1.32 1.65 23.48
CA GLN A 285 -1.52 0.61 24.48
C GLN A 285 -0.17 -0.01 24.87
N ARG A 286 0.11 -0.10 26.17
CA ARG A 286 1.34 -0.71 26.70
C ARG A 286 0.99 -1.94 27.52
N CYS A 287 1.74 -3.02 27.34
CA CYS A 287 1.54 -4.24 28.12
C CYS A 287 1.99 -4.05 29.57
N GLY A 288 1.10 -4.33 30.53
CA GLY A 288 1.43 -4.31 31.96
C GLY A 288 2.23 -5.52 32.44
N GLY A 289 2.51 -6.49 31.55
CA GLY A 289 3.37 -7.65 31.83
C GLY A 289 4.81 -7.45 31.36
N CYS A 290 5.00 -7.07 30.10
CA CYS A 290 6.32 -7.00 29.46
C CYS A 290 6.68 -5.60 28.92
N GLY A 291 5.82 -4.59 29.10
CA GLY A 291 6.08 -3.23 28.64
C GLY A 291 5.94 -3.00 27.13
N THR A 292 5.68 -4.04 26.33
CA THR A 292 5.54 -3.92 24.87
C THR A 292 4.41 -2.96 24.48
N LEU A 293 4.77 -1.95 23.68
CA LEU A 293 3.82 -1.03 23.05
C LEU A 293 3.13 -1.70 21.86
N ARG A 294 1.85 -1.40 21.65
CA ARG A 294 1.08 -1.95 20.53
C ARG A 294 0.04 -0.98 20.00
N PHE A 295 -0.10 -1.00 18.69
CA PHE A 295 -1.18 -0.39 17.93
C PHE A 295 -1.43 -1.26 16.68
N PRO A 296 -2.68 -1.56 16.30
CA PRO A 296 -3.95 -1.18 16.96
C PRO A 296 -4.12 -1.82 18.35
N TRP A 297 -5.10 -1.33 19.11
CA TRP A 297 -5.41 -1.86 20.43
C TRP A 297 -5.92 -3.31 20.34
N LEU A 298 -5.43 -4.16 21.24
CA LEU A 298 -5.75 -5.59 21.28
C LEU A 298 -6.00 -6.02 22.74
N PRO A 299 -6.92 -6.99 22.97
CA PRO A 299 -7.27 -7.46 24.31
C PRO A 299 -6.13 -8.23 25.02
N GLY A 300 -5.14 -8.71 24.26
CA GLY A 300 -3.98 -9.43 24.79
C GLY A 300 -2.67 -8.98 24.13
N CYS A 301 -1.57 -9.18 24.84
CA CYS A 301 -0.23 -8.90 24.33
C CYS A 301 0.24 -10.00 23.38
N HIS A 302 0.62 -9.63 22.15
CA HIS A 302 1.19 -10.57 21.17
C HIS A 302 2.55 -11.16 21.59
N ALA A 303 3.27 -10.51 22.52
CA ALA A 303 4.60 -10.94 22.94
C ALA A 303 4.57 -11.90 24.15
N CYS A 304 3.73 -11.65 25.16
CA CYS A 304 3.72 -12.45 26.40
C CYS A 304 2.34 -13.02 26.77
N GLY A 305 1.28 -12.75 26.00
CA GLY A 305 -0.08 -13.22 26.29
C GLY A 305 -0.80 -12.51 27.43
N SER A 306 -0.15 -11.59 28.16
CA SER A 306 -0.79 -10.81 29.23
C SER A 306 -2.00 -10.02 28.71
N GLN A 307 -3.09 -10.06 29.48
CA GLN A 307 -4.28 -9.24 29.26
C GLN A 307 -4.25 -7.93 30.05
N ARG A 308 -3.25 -7.72 30.91
CA ARG A 308 -3.05 -6.46 31.65
C ARG A 308 -2.38 -5.44 30.74
N TRP A 309 -2.90 -4.22 30.74
CA TRP A 309 -2.34 -3.10 29.98
C TRP A 309 -2.66 -1.76 30.62
N ASP A 310 -1.81 -0.78 30.32
CA ASP A 310 -2.03 0.64 30.55
C ASP A 310 -1.79 1.39 29.22
N THR A 311 -1.67 2.71 29.27
CA THR A 311 -1.46 3.55 28.09
C THR A 311 -0.29 4.50 28.27
N VAL A 312 0.43 4.76 27.19
CA VAL A 312 1.38 5.87 27.08
C VAL A 312 0.83 6.87 26.06
N GLU A 313 1.03 8.15 26.34
CA GLU A 313 0.67 9.21 25.40
C GLU A 313 1.79 9.39 24.38
N SER A 314 1.43 9.39 23.11
CA SER A 314 2.35 9.62 22.00
C SER A 314 2.81 11.07 21.97
N CYS A 315 4.09 11.34 21.73
CA CYS A 315 4.59 12.71 21.51
C CYS A 315 3.99 13.35 20.24
N GLY A 316 3.51 12.52 19.32
CA GLY A 316 2.81 12.94 18.10
C GLY A 316 3.75 13.11 16.90
N ASP A 317 5.06 12.96 17.10
CA ASP A 317 6.02 12.95 16.01
C ASP A 317 6.06 11.58 15.33
N GLY A 318 6.18 11.58 14.01
CA GLY A 318 6.29 10.36 13.24
C GLY A 318 6.93 10.59 11.88
N THR A 319 7.07 9.49 11.14
CA THR A 319 7.54 9.53 9.76
C THR A 319 6.61 8.71 8.86
N VAL A 320 6.43 9.16 7.62
CA VAL A 320 5.70 8.38 6.61
C VAL A 320 6.49 7.10 6.32
N TYR A 321 6.04 5.96 6.82
CA TYR A 321 6.68 4.66 6.57
C TYR A 321 6.33 4.15 5.17
N SER A 322 5.05 4.24 4.80
CA SER A 322 4.51 3.94 3.48
C SER A 322 3.26 4.80 3.25
N TYR A 323 2.83 4.98 2.00
CA TYR A 323 1.61 5.71 1.70
C TYR A 323 0.98 5.22 0.39
N VAL A 324 -0.31 5.46 0.25
CA VAL A 324 -1.07 5.29 -1.00
C VAL A 324 -1.75 6.60 -1.35
N VAL A 325 -1.82 6.92 -2.64
CA VAL A 325 -2.60 8.07 -3.13
C VAL A 325 -3.82 7.54 -3.85
N MET A 326 -5.00 7.86 -3.32
CA MET A 326 -6.26 7.43 -3.89
C MET A 326 -6.71 8.42 -4.96
N HIS A 327 -6.64 8.02 -6.24
CA HIS A 327 -7.08 8.82 -7.38
C HIS A 327 -8.50 8.46 -7.85
N HIS A 328 -8.83 7.16 -7.88
CA HIS A 328 -10.09 6.64 -8.39
C HIS A 328 -10.38 5.23 -7.83
N PRO A 329 -11.65 4.85 -7.57
CA PRO A 329 -12.85 5.67 -7.67
C PRO A 329 -12.88 6.79 -6.61
N PRO A 330 -13.54 7.93 -6.89
CA PRO A 330 -13.75 8.96 -5.89
C PRO A 330 -14.58 8.34 -4.75
N PHE A 331 -14.05 8.38 -3.54
CA PHE A 331 -14.84 8.01 -2.36
C PHE A 331 -15.59 9.25 -1.89
N PRO A 332 -16.94 9.25 -1.79
CA PRO A 332 -17.71 10.47 -1.55
C PRO A 332 -17.20 11.33 -0.38
N ALA A 333 -16.80 10.69 0.72
CA ALA A 333 -16.34 11.37 1.92
C ALA A 333 -14.95 12.02 1.82
N PHE A 334 -14.22 11.86 0.71
CA PHE A 334 -12.88 12.42 0.49
C PHE A 334 -12.85 13.19 -0.82
N ALA A 335 -12.12 14.31 -0.87
CA ALA A 335 -11.81 14.98 -2.12
C ALA A 335 -10.57 14.30 -2.75
N PRO A 336 -10.70 13.56 -3.87
CA PRO A 336 -9.55 12.96 -4.53
C PRO A 336 -8.75 14.01 -5.33
N PRO A 337 -7.44 13.79 -5.52
CA PRO A 337 -6.63 12.74 -4.91
C PRO A 337 -6.22 13.06 -3.46
N TYR A 338 -6.19 12.05 -2.60
CA TYR A 338 -5.75 12.18 -1.21
C TYR A 338 -4.74 11.09 -0.83
N ALA A 339 -3.84 11.41 0.10
CA ALA A 339 -2.80 10.48 0.57
C ALA A 339 -3.18 9.88 1.92
N VAL A 340 -3.15 8.56 2.01
CA VAL A 340 -3.27 7.79 3.26
C VAL A 340 -1.90 7.20 3.58
N GLY A 341 -1.35 7.57 4.73
CA GLY A 341 -0.05 7.13 5.21
C GLY A 341 -0.16 6.01 6.23
N LEU A 342 0.75 5.05 6.16
CA LEU A 342 1.18 4.27 7.31
C LEU A 342 2.30 5.05 8.00
N ILE A 343 2.02 5.61 9.16
CA ILE A 343 2.92 6.46 9.93
C ILE A 343 3.63 5.62 10.97
N GLU A 344 4.96 5.66 11.01
CA GLU A 344 5.76 5.12 12.11
C GLU A 344 5.98 6.23 13.13
N LEU A 345 5.38 6.07 14.32
CA LEU A 345 5.51 7.02 15.42
C LEU A 345 6.89 6.89 16.08
N ALA A 346 7.33 7.93 16.77
CA ALA A 346 8.60 7.94 17.51
C ALA A 346 8.72 6.78 18.52
N GLU A 347 7.58 6.34 19.08
CA GLU A 347 7.48 5.20 20.00
C GLU A 347 7.64 3.83 19.32
N GLY A 348 7.73 3.79 17.98
CA GLY A 348 8.00 2.59 17.18
C GLY A 348 6.77 1.79 16.75
N VAL A 349 5.57 2.19 17.15
CA VAL A 349 4.32 1.62 16.63
C VAL A 349 3.93 2.29 15.31
N ARG A 350 3.07 1.62 14.53
CA ARG A 350 2.58 2.17 13.26
C ARG A 350 1.09 2.39 13.27
N MET A 351 0.67 3.49 12.65
CA MET A 351 -0.73 3.91 12.58
C MET A 351 -1.10 4.32 11.16
N VAL A 352 -2.26 3.87 10.67
CA VAL A 352 -2.82 4.32 9.39
C VAL A 352 -3.58 5.62 9.62
N SER A 353 -3.30 6.64 8.81
CA SER A 353 -3.94 7.95 8.92
C SER A 353 -3.81 8.77 7.63
N ASP A 354 -4.67 9.78 7.45
CA ASP A 354 -4.50 10.79 6.40
C ASP A 354 -3.21 11.58 6.62
N VAL A 355 -2.51 11.88 5.51
CA VAL A 355 -1.40 12.84 5.48
C VAL A 355 -1.90 14.17 4.93
N VAL A 356 -1.83 15.22 5.75
CA VAL A 356 -2.42 16.54 5.46
C VAL A 356 -1.37 17.65 5.47
N GLY A 357 -1.76 18.85 5.04
CA GLY A 357 -0.88 20.04 5.03
C GLY A 357 0.21 20.04 3.95
N VAL A 358 0.30 18.98 3.14
CA VAL A 358 1.15 18.89 1.95
C VAL A 358 0.33 18.37 0.77
N PRO A 359 0.60 18.81 -0.47
CA PRO A 359 -0.01 18.20 -1.65
C PRO A 359 0.27 16.70 -1.73
N TYR A 360 -0.70 15.90 -2.17
CA TYR A 360 -0.55 14.44 -2.25
C TYR A 360 0.67 14.00 -3.07
N GLY A 361 1.08 14.79 -4.07
CA GLY A 361 2.25 14.53 -4.93
C GLY A 361 3.60 14.77 -4.25
N GLU A 362 3.61 15.47 -3.11
CA GLU A 362 4.82 15.76 -2.33
C GLU A 362 5.04 14.79 -1.17
N VAL A 363 4.00 14.03 -0.80
CA VAL A 363 4.11 12.97 0.21
C VAL A 363 5.17 11.97 -0.25
N ARG A 364 6.13 11.68 0.64
CA ARG A 364 7.25 10.77 0.37
C ARG A 364 7.56 9.94 1.60
N ILE A 365 8.04 8.72 1.38
CA ILE A 365 8.55 7.85 2.45
C ILE A 365 9.68 8.58 3.20
N GLY A 366 9.66 8.49 4.52
CA GLY A 366 10.58 9.18 5.42
C GLY A 366 10.29 10.67 5.61
N MET A 367 9.20 11.22 5.04
CA MET A 367 8.76 12.57 5.35
C MET A 367 8.41 12.66 6.85
N PRO A 368 8.96 13.65 7.58
CA PRO A 368 8.55 13.91 8.95
C PRO A 368 7.12 14.44 8.97
N VAL A 369 6.33 13.92 9.90
CA VAL A 369 4.95 14.32 10.10
C VAL A 369 4.68 14.55 11.59
N ARG A 370 3.69 15.39 11.89
CA ARG A 370 3.25 15.65 13.25
C ARG A 370 1.75 15.46 13.38
N LEU A 371 1.35 14.86 14.48
CA LEU A 371 -0.04 14.62 14.86
C LEU A 371 -0.82 15.95 14.93
N GLU A 372 -2.02 15.93 14.38
CA GLU A 372 -3.02 16.98 14.48
C GLU A 372 -4.39 16.30 14.68
N PHE A 373 -5.23 16.84 15.55
CA PHE A 373 -6.61 16.39 15.69
C PHE A 373 -7.49 17.23 14.78
N ARG A 374 -8.23 16.55 13.89
CA ARG A 374 -9.09 17.22 12.92
C ARG A 374 -10.52 16.78 13.11
N GLN A 375 -11.36 17.75 13.45
CA GLN A 375 -12.80 17.60 13.40
C GLN A 375 -13.24 17.47 11.94
N VAL A 376 -13.78 16.31 11.57
CA VAL A 376 -14.22 16.01 10.20
C VAL A 376 -15.71 16.26 10.01
N ASP A 377 -16.49 16.22 11.09
CA ASP A 377 -17.86 16.69 11.19
C ASP A 377 -18.20 17.01 12.67
N GLU A 378 -19.45 17.39 12.95
CA GLU A 378 -19.91 17.81 14.29
C GLU A 378 -19.70 16.75 15.39
N GLU A 379 -19.59 15.47 15.02
CA GLU A 379 -19.59 14.34 15.96
C GLU A 379 -18.30 13.52 15.91
N LEU A 380 -17.47 13.67 14.87
CA LEU A 380 -16.27 12.88 14.67
C LEU A 380 -15.03 13.75 14.55
N GLU A 381 -14.05 13.42 15.39
CA GLU A 381 -12.69 13.89 15.33
C GLU A 381 -11.74 12.73 15.03
N LEU A 382 -10.76 13.00 14.17
CA LEU A 382 -9.76 12.01 13.77
C LEU A 382 -8.35 12.55 14.02
N PRO A 383 -7.44 11.72 14.57
CA PRO A 383 -6.01 12.00 14.50
C PRO A 383 -5.56 11.91 13.04
N VAL A 384 -4.97 12.99 12.54
CA VAL A 384 -4.35 13.10 11.21
C VAL A 384 -2.89 13.50 11.36
N PHE A 385 -2.08 13.33 10.31
CA PHE A 385 -0.66 13.66 10.36
C PHE A 385 -0.32 14.75 9.34
N ARG A 386 0.11 15.91 9.82
CA ARG A 386 0.54 17.03 8.99
C ARG A 386 1.99 16.83 8.56
N GLY A 387 2.27 16.95 7.26
CA GLY A 387 3.64 17.00 6.74
C GLY A 387 4.37 18.25 7.23
N VAL A 388 5.54 18.08 7.82
CA VAL A 388 6.40 19.20 8.23
C VAL A 388 7.38 19.46 7.09
N GLY A 389 7.15 20.56 6.36
CA GLY A 389 8.11 21.05 5.35
C GLY A 389 9.47 21.31 6.02
N GLY A 390 10.57 21.16 5.27
CA GLY A 390 11.95 21.17 5.79
C GLY A 390 12.48 22.48 6.38
N GLU A 391 11.63 23.35 6.92
CA GLU A 391 11.99 24.55 7.66
C GLU A 391 11.06 24.68 8.87
N GLY A 392 11.61 24.50 10.09
CA GLY A 392 10.90 24.79 11.34
C GLY A 392 11.08 23.75 12.45
N GLU A 393 12.04 24.03 13.32
CA GLU A 393 12.12 23.65 14.74
C GLU A 393 12.02 22.15 15.09
N ARG A 394 13.22 21.54 15.20
CA ARG A 394 13.43 20.42 16.13
C ARG A 394 13.14 20.94 17.54
N CYS A 395 12.30 20.23 18.29
CA CYS A 395 12.12 20.47 19.72
C CYS A 395 13.50 20.57 20.39
N GLY A 396 13.77 21.74 20.97
CA GLY A 396 15.00 22.00 21.69
C GLY A 396 15.21 20.98 22.79
N GLU A 397 16.42 20.44 22.83
CA GLU A 397 16.96 19.76 24.00
C GLU A 397 16.84 20.72 25.19
N GLY A 398 16.06 20.32 26.20
CA GLY A 398 16.00 21.03 27.46
C GLY A 398 17.36 20.97 28.15
N GLU A 399 18.18 22.00 27.95
CA GLU A 399 19.36 22.24 28.79
C GLU A 399 18.89 22.62 30.19
N GLY A 400 19.15 21.73 31.13
CA GLY A 400 19.08 22.02 32.55
C GLY A 400 20.06 23.13 32.93
N ARG A 401 19.53 24.14 33.63
CA ARG A 401 20.25 24.99 34.58
C ARG A 401 19.34 25.02 35.81
N GLY A 402 19.68 24.40 36.93
CA GLY A 402 20.94 24.57 37.65
C GLY A 402 20.61 25.43 38.86
N GLU A 403 20.37 24.77 39.99
CA GLU A 403 20.13 25.36 41.31
C GLU A 403 21.21 26.40 41.66
N GLY A 404 20.78 27.48 42.30
CA GLY A 404 21.66 28.55 42.76
C GLY A 404 20.93 29.50 43.71
N GLU A 405 20.24 28.96 44.71
CA GLU A 405 19.78 29.75 45.86
C GLU A 405 21.01 30.18 46.68
N ARG A 406 21.23 31.50 46.72
CA ARG A 406 22.22 32.17 47.57
C ARG A 406 21.52 32.60 48.85
N CYS A 407 22.01 32.12 49.99
CA CYS A 407 21.70 32.62 51.32
C CYS A 407 22.21 34.06 51.54
N GLY A 408 21.45 34.83 52.35
CA GLY A 408 21.88 35.92 53.24
C GLY A 408 22.20 37.27 52.57
N GLU A 409 21.93 38.45 53.13
CA GLU A 409 21.53 38.87 54.48
C GLU A 409 21.27 40.41 54.46
N GLU A 410 20.53 40.92 55.45
CA GLU A 410 20.49 42.32 55.96
C GLU A 410 19.79 43.45 55.16
N ALA A 411 18.58 43.84 55.60
CA ALA A 411 18.34 45.03 56.47
C ALA A 411 16.87 45.11 56.91
#